data_AF-A0A353DKY9-F1
#
_entry.id   AF-A0A353DKY9-F1
#
_cell.length_a   1.000
_cell.length_b   1.000
_cell.length_c   1.000
_cell.angle_alpha   90.00
_cell.angle_beta   90.00
_cell.angle_gamma   90.00
#
_symmetry.space_group_name_H-M   'P 1'
#
loop_
_entity.id
_entity.type
_entity.pdbx_description
1 polymer ?
#
loop_
_entity_poly.entity_id
_entity_poly.type
_entity_poly.pdbx_seq_one_letter_code
_entity_poly.pdbx_strand_id
1 'polypeptide(L)'
;VAVLLGAFFLWGIDKLVPHFHVEQNKEEGLPSRVSKTAKMFLAVTIHNIPEGLSVGISFGVAFAKMTSDSQTGLLLSSLMLAIGIGIQNIPEGAVVSLPIKGETGNSSKAFWFGTLSGAVEPIAAIFGLFLAYFIEPIMPWALSFAAGCMLYVIAEEMIPDAKGDPTSHSGVWAFIAGFVLMMSLDVALS
;
A
#
# COMPACT_ATOMS: atom_id res chain seq x y z
N VAL A 1 -9.20 6.97 15.89
CA VAL A 1 -9.62 8.24 15.24
C VAL A 1 -8.98 8.38 13.85
N ALA A 2 -7.65 8.38 13.72
CA ALA A 2 -6.98 8.51 12.41
C ALA A 2 -7.38 7.44 11.38
N VAL A 3 -7.52 6.17 11.79
CA VAL A 3 -8.04 5.10 10.91
C VAL A 3 -9.41 5.44 10.33
N LEU A 4 -10.34 5.88 11.19
CA LEU A 4 -11.68 6.28 10.73
C LEU A 4 -11.61 7.49 9.79
N LEU A 5 -10.74 8.47 10.09
CA LEU A 5 -10.53 9.63 9.23
C LEU A 5 -9.99 9.23 7.85
N GLY A 6 -9.07 8.27 7.78
CA GLY A 6 -8.55 7.74 6.53
C GLY A 6 -9.62 7.05 5.69
N ALA A 7 -10.41 6.17 6.32
CA ALA A 7 -11.52 5.49 5.65
C ALA A 7 -12.59 6.50 5.15
N PHE A 8 -12.96 7.48 5.98
CA PHE A 8 -13.91 8.54 5.59
C PHE A 8 -13.35 9.44 4.48
N PHE A 9 -12.06 9.74 4.52
CA PHE A 9 -11.39 10.53 3.49
C PHE A 9 -11.46 9.82 2.13
N LEU A 10 -11.11 8.53 2.07
CA LEU A 10 -11.23 7.78 0.81
C LEU A 10 -12.67 7.59 0.38
N TRP A 11 -13.61 7.33 1.29
CA TRP A 11 -15.03 7.30 0.96
C TRP A 11 -15.51 8.63 0.34
N GLY A 12 -15.03 9.76 0.87
CA GLY A 12 -15.29 11.09 0.32
C GLY A 12 -14.67 11.28 -1.07
N ILE A 13 -13.43 10.83 -1.28
CA ILE A 13 -12.78 10.84 -2.59
C ILE A 13 -13.53 9.95 -3.59
N ASP A 14 -13.95 8.76 -3.18
CA ASP A 14 -14.67 7.80 -4.00
C ASP A 14 -16.02 8.36 -4.49
N LYS A 15 -16.70 9.17 -3.66
CA LYS A 15 -17.90 9.92 -4.12
C LYS A 15 -17.59 11.04 -5.11
N LEU A 16 -16.38 11.56 -5.14
CA LEU A 16 -15.95 12.65 -6.03
C LEU A 16 -15.27 12.13 -7.31
N VAL A 17 -14.59 10.99 -7.23
CA VAL A 17 -13.79 10.40 -8.29
C VAL A 17 -14.55 9.23 -8.90
N PRO A 18 -14.58 9.07 -10.22
CA PRO A 18 -15.53 8.16 -10.85
C PRO A 18 -15.03 6.74 -10.71
N HIS A 19 -15.77 5.85 -10.07
CA HIS A 19 -15.37 4.44 -9.88
C HIS A 19 -16.30 3.52 -10.65
N PHE A 20 -15.72 2.50 -11.28
CA PHE A 20 -16.41 1.61 -12.22
C PHE A 20 -16.76 0.32 -11.48
N HIS A 21 -18.02 0.15 -11.08
CA HIS A 21 -18.49 -1.10 -10.49
C HIS A 21 -18.64 -2.15 -11.61
N VAL A 22 -17.88 -3.24 -11.53
CA VAL A 22 -17.87 -4.31 -12.56
C VAL A 22 -19.21 -5.07 -12.63
N GLU A 23 -19.99 -5.08 -11.55
CA GLU A 23 -21.27 -5.81 -11.48
C GLU A 23 -22.51 -5.01 -11.93
N GLN A 24 -22.41 -3.68 -12.01
CA GLN A 24 -23.53 -2.83 -12.43
C GLN A 24 -23.00 -1.80 -13.41
N ASN A 25 -23.42 -1.91 -14.67
CA ASN A 25 -23.07 -1.05 -15.82
C ASN A 25 -23.52 0.43 -15.63
N LYS A 26 -23.14 1.06 -14.52
CA LYS A 26 -23.46 2.42 -14.10
C LYS A 26 -22.19 3.07 -13.57
N GLU A 27 -21.75 4.12 -14.24
CA GLU A 27 -20.75 5.03 -13.71
C GLU A 27 -21.41 5.86 -12.60
N GLU A 28 -20.95 5.72 -11.36
CA GLU A 28 -21.23 6.71 -10.31
C GLU A 28 -20.04 7.69 -10.22
N GLY A 29 -20.33 8.99 -10.08
CA GLY A 29 -19.35 10.07 -10.10
C GLY A 29 -19.41 10.92 -11.39
N LEU A 30 -18.52 11.91 -11.51
CA LEU A 30 -18.35 12.71 -12.74
C LEU A 30 -17.79 11.81 -13.88
N PRO A 31 -17.92 12.10 -15.17
CA PRO A 31 -17.28 11.26 -16.20
C PRO A 31 -15.73 11.39 -16.13
N SER A 32 -15.00 10.27 -15.95
CA SER A 32 -13.52 10.24 -15.98
C SER A 32 -13.00 9.49 -17.21
N ARG A 33 -11.97 10.07 -17.85
CA ARG A 33 -11.24 9.46 -18.98
C ARG A 33 -10.10 8.52 -18.57
N VAL A 34 -9.95 8.21 -17.27
CA VAL A 34 -8.83 7.43 -16.72
C VAL A 34 -9.20 5.95 -16.64
N SER A 35 -8.39 5.06 -17.22
CA SER A 35 -8.65 3.61 -17.22
C SER A 35 -8.57 3.00 -15.81
N LYS A 36 -9.27 1.87 -15.57
CA LYS A 36 -9.21 1.11 -14.29
C LYS A 36 -7.76 0.85 -13.87
N THR A 37 -6.95 0.40 -14.82
CA THR A 37 -5.51 0.16 -14.66
C THR A 37 -4.71 1.39 -14.26
N ALA A 38 -5.03 2.57 -14.81
CA ALA A 38 -4.37 3.81 -14.42
C ALA A 38 -4.77 4.26 -13.00
N LYS A 39 -6.02 4.02 -12.58
CA LYS A 39 -6.46 4.25 -11.20
C LYS A 39 -5.73 3.33 -10.23
N MET A 40 -5.62 2.04 -10.56
CA MET A 40 -4.92 1.04 -9.74
C MET A 40 -3.44 1.37 -9.59
N PHE A 41 -2.76 1.71 -10.69
CA PHE A 41 -1.39 2.19 -10.67
C PHE A 41 -1.22 3.40 -9.75
N LEU A 42 -2.09 4.41 -9.88
CA LEU A 42 -2.02 5.62 -9.08
C LEU A 42 -2.31 5.36 -7.60
N ALA A 43 -3.31 4.54 -7.28
CA ALA A 43 -3.69 4.18 -5.92
C ALA A 43 -2.54 3.51 -5.18
N VAL A 44 -1.93 2.48 -5.79
CA VAL A 44 -0.77 1.79 -5.21
C VAL A 44 0.43 2.73 -5.11
N THR A 45 0.71 3.54 -6.14
CA THR A 45 1.79 4.54 -6.08
C THR A 45 1.62 5.52 -4.92
N ILE A 46 0.40 6.00 -4.66
CA ILE A 46 0.15 6.91 -3.54
C ILE A 46 0.30 6.17 -2.20
N HIS A 47 -0.09 4.90 -2.12
CA HIS A 47 0.04 4.09 -0.91
C HIS A 47 1.50 3.85 -0.51
N ASN A 48 2.36 3.68 -1.51
CA ASN A 48 3.79 3.42 -1.33
C ASN A 48 4.57 4.61 -0.73
N ILE A 49 3.99 5.82 -0.74
CA ILE A 49 4.62 7.02 -0.14
C ILE A 49 4.72 6.89 1.39
N PRO A 50 3.62 6.66 2.14
CA PRO A 50 3.67 6.35 3.57
C PRO A 50 4.64 5.23 3.95
N GLU A 51 4.74 4.18 3.15
CA GLU A 51 5.61 3.04 3.43
C GLU A 51 7.08 3.41 3.33
N GLY A 52 7.46 4.06 2.23
CA GLY A 52 8.81 4.60 2.06
C GLY A 52 9.17 5.58 3.18
N LEU A 53 8.28 6.52 3.52
CA LEU A 53 8.47 7.44 4.65
C LEU A 53 8.70 6.71 5.97
N SER A 54 7.99 5.60 6.21
CA SER A 54 8.09 4.82 7.45
C SER A 54 9.45 4.13 7.57
N VAL A 55 9.95 3.54 6.47
CA VAL A 55 11.32 3.01 6.41
C VAL A 55 12.32 4.13 6.70
N GLY A 56 12.21 5.26 5.98
CA GLY A 56 13.11 6.40 6.11
C GLY A 56 13.17 6.95 7.55
N ILE A 57 12.02 7.17 8.16
CA ILE A 57 11.93 7.73 9.51
C ILE A 57 12.43 6.75 10.56
N SER A 58 12.14 5.45 10.41
CA SER A 58 12.68 4.43 11.30
C SER A 58 14.22 4.46 11.33
N PHE A 59 14.85 4.48 10.14
CA PHE A 59 16.30 4.62 10.04
C PHE A 59 16.79 5.98 10.55
N GLY A 60 16.10 7.08 10.24
CA GLY A 60 16.47 8.43 10.68
C GLY A 60 16.46 8.57 12.21
N VAL A 61 15.47 7.97 12.88
CA VAL A 61 15.40 7.89 14.34
C VAL A 61 16.53 7.02 14.90
N ALA A 62 16.81 5.87 14.28
CA ALA A 62 17.91 4.99 14.67
C ALA A 62 19.27 5.72 14.58
N PHE A 63 19.51 6.49 13.52
CA PHE A 63 20.72 7.30 13.34
C PHE A 63 20.75 8.55 14.24
N ALA A 64 19.61 9.14 14.59
CA ALA A 64 19.59 10.28 15.51
C ALA A 64 19.89 9.86 16.97
N LYS A 65 19.51 8.63 17.35
CA LYS A 65 19.71 8.07 18.70
C LYS A 65 21.03 7.29 18.85
N MET A 66 21.97 7.46 17.90
CA MET A 66 23.25 6.71 17.76
C MET A 66 24.21 6.82 18.95
N THR A 67 23.94 7.70 19.92
CA THR A 67 24.75 7.87 21.14
C THR A 67 24.34 6.93 22.29
N SER A 68 23.33 6.08 22.08
CA SER A 68 22.76 5.20 23.11
C SER A 68 23.20 3.74 22.92
N ASP A 69 23.37 2.99 24.03
CA ASP A 69 23.66 1.54 24.03
C ASP A 69 22.62 0.70 23.26
N SER A 70 21.45 1.27 22.96
CA SER A 70 20.37 0.66 22.18
C SER A 70 20.55 0.74 20.66
N GLN A 71 21.70 1.20 20.16
CA GLN A 71 21.96 1.45 18.74
C GLN A 71 21.68 0.24 17.84
N THR A 72 22.18 -0.93 18.21
CA THR A 72 22.04 -2.16 17.42
C THR A 72 20.57 -2.62 17.34
N GLY A 73 19.81 -2.43 18.42
CA GLY A 73 18.40 -2.80 18.46
C GLY A 73 17.53 -1.94 17.54
N LEU A 74 17.75 -0.63 17.51
CA LEU A 74 17.00 0.29 16.65
C LEU A 74 17.29 0.04 15.17
N LEU A 75 18.58 -0.09 14.79
CA LEU A 75 18.94 -0.40 13.41
C LEU A 75 18.40 -1.76 12.94
N LEU A 76 18.41 -2.76 13.81
CA LEU A 76 17.81 -4.06 13.50
C LEU A 76 16.30 -3.94 13.30
N SER A 77 15.59 -3.20 14.16
CA SER A 77 14.14 -2.99 14.00
C SER A 77 13.80 -2.24 12.71
N SER A 78 14.60 -1.23 12.32
CA SER A 78 14.43 -0.52 11.05
C SER A 78 14.68 -1.43 9.85
N LEU A 79 15.67 -2.32 9.94
CA LEU A 79 15.95 -3.31 8.90
C LEU A 79 14.81 -4.32 8.77
N MET A 80 14.27 -4.82 9.89
CA MET A 80 13.15 -5.75 9.88
C MET A 80 11.89 -5.10 9.28
N LEU A 81 11.60 -3.83 9.63
CA LEU A 81 10.53 -3.05 9.00
C LEU A 81 10.72 -2.93 7.48
N ALA A 82 11.93 -2.60 7.03
CA ALA A 82 12.23 -2.48 5.60
C ALA A 82 12.07 -3.82 4.85
N ILE A 83 12.45 -4.94 5.48
CA ILE A 83 12.25 -6.27 4.92
C ILE A 83 10.76 -6.61 4.87
N GLY A 84 10.00 -6.32 5.92
CA GLY A 84 8.56 -6.54 5.97
C GLY A 84 7.83 -5.81 4.84
N ILE A 85 8.13 -4.52 4.69
CA ILE A 85 7.63 -3.68 3.58
C ILE A 85 8.09 -4.23 2.22
N GLY A 86 9.36 -4.62 2.08
CA GLY A 86 9.86 -5.20 0.83
C GLY A 86 9.14 -6.48 0.42
N ILE A 87 8.69 -7.30 1.38
CA ILE A 87 7.97 -8.55 1.08
C ILE A 87 6.53 -8.28 0.61
N GLN A 88 5.80 -7.33 1.22
CA GLN A 88 4.45 -6.94 0.77
C GLN A 88 4.45 -6.23 -0.60
N ASN A 89 5.56 -5.59 -0.98
CA ASN A 89 5.62 -4.90 -2.27
C ASN A 89 5.64 -5.88 -3.45
N ILE A 90 5.94 -7.17 -3.21
CA ILE A 90 5.83 -8.22 -4.22
C ILE A 90 4.37 -8.43 -4.64
N PRO A 91 3.43 -8.79 -3.75
CA PRO A 91 2.02 -8.89 -4.11
C PRO A 91 1.44 -7.56 -4.61
N GLU A 92 1.80 -6.41 -4.07
CA GLU A 92 1.30 -5.11 -4.55
C GLU A 92 1.76 -4.77 -5.98
N GLY A 93 3.04 -5.02 -6.28
CA GLY A 93 3.57 -4.89 -7.63
C GLY A 93 2.87 -5.84 -8.62
N ALA A 94 2.49 -7.04 -8.17
CA ALA A 94 1.71 -7.98 -8.97
C ALA A 94 0.27 -7.50 -9.21
N VAL A 95 -0.36 -6.89 -8.20
CA VAL A 95 -1.70 -6.28 -8.30
C VAL A 95 -1.72 -5.22 -9.41
N VAL A 96 -0.67 -4.42 -9.57
CA VAL A 96 -0.56 -3.45 -10.69
C VAL A 96 -0.20 -4.13 -12.02
N SER A 97 0.73 -5.08 -12.00
CA SER A 97 1.30 -5.69 -13.22
C SER A 97 0.31 -6.61 -13.95
N LEU A 98 -0.45 -7.43 -13.23
CA LEU A 98 -1.30 -8.47 -13.83
C LEU A 98 -2.45 -7.91 -14.68
N PRO A 99 -3.19 -6.87 -14.24
CA PRO A 99 -4.20 -6.21 -15.08
C PRO A 99 -3.60 -5.59 -16.35
N ILE A 100 -2.44 -4.92 -16.24
CA ILE A 100 -1.74 -4.32 -17.39
C ILE A 100 -1.35 -5.39 -18.41
N LYS A 101 -0.86 -6.55 -17.94
CA LYS A 101 -0.53 -7.67 -18.81
C LYS A 101 -1.79 -8.18 -19.53
N GLY A 102 -2.91 -8.29 -18.81
CA GLY A 102 -4.20 -8.71 -19.37
C GLY A 102 -4.70 -7.76 -20.47
N GLU A 103 -4.60 -6.44 -20.26
CA GLU A 103 -5.07 -5.44 -21.21
C GLU A 103 -4.12 -5.24 -22.40
N THR A 104 -2.80 -5.30 -22.17
CA THR A 104 -1.81 -4.91 -23.18
C THR A 104 -1.12 -6.09 -23.87
N GLY A 105 -1.23 -7.30 -23.31
CA GLY A 105 -0.50 -8.49 -23.77
C GLY A 105 1.02 -8.42 -23.59
N ASN A 106 1.56 -7.33 -23.02
CA ASN A 106 3.00 -7.07 -22.95
C ASN A 106 3.52 -7.24 -21.52
N SER A 107 4.22 -8.35 -21.27
CA SER A 107 4.83 -8.65 -19.97
C SER A 107 5.88 -7.64 -19.50
N SER A 108 6.65 -7.05 -20.44
CA SER A 108 7.67 -6.06 -20.09
C SER A 108 7.03 -4.75 -19.64
N LYS A 109 5.98 -4.30 -20.35
CA LYS A 109 5.20 -3.12 -19.96
C LYS A 109 4.57 -3.33 -18.59
N ALA A 110 3.93 -4.48 -18.37
CA ALA A 110 3.36 -4.83 -17.08
C ALA A 110 4.38 -4.76 -15.93
N PHE A 111 5.53 -5.40 -16.10
CA PHE A 111 6.61 -5.39 -15.12
C PHE A 111 7.10 -3.97 -14.78
N TRP A 112 7.31 -3.13 -15.80
CA TRP A 112 7.76 -1.76 -15.57
C TRP A 112 6.74 -0.91 -14.84
N PHE A 113 5.45 -1.05 -15.15
CA PHE A 113 4.43 -0.30 -14.41
C PHE A 113 4.33 -0.74 -12.95
N GLY A 114 4.40 -2.04 -12.65
CA GLY A 114 4.45 -2.50 -11.25
C GLY A 114 5.72 -2.07 -10.51
N THR A 115 6.86 -2.02 -11.21
CA THR A 115 8.11 -1.51 -10.64
C THR A 115 8.03 0.00 -10.38
N LEU A 116 7.48 0.75 -11.34
CA LEU A 116 7.37 2.21 -11.26
C LEU A 116 6.37 2.67 -10.19
N SER A 117 5.35 1.87 -9.85
CA SER A 117 4.49 2.20 -8.71
C SER A 117 5.24 2.12 -7.37
N GLY A 118 6.20 1.19 -7.23
CA GLY A 118 7.08 1.07 -6.06
C GLY A 118 8.26 2.06 -6.04
N ALA A 119 8.61 2.66 -7.19
CA ALA A 119 9.77 3.54 -7.30
C ALA A 119 9.68 4.83 -6.46
N VAL A 120 8.50 5.15 -5.92
CA VAL A 120 8.31 6.28 -5.00
C VAL A 120 8.84 5.99 -3.59
N GLU A 121 8.93 4.72 -3.17
CA GLU A 121 9.33 4.36 -1.80
C GLU A 121 10.77 4.77 -1.49
N PRO A 122 11.79 4.54 -2.35
CA PRO A 122 13.16 4.97 -2.04
C PRO A 122 13.26 6.49 -1.95
N ILE A 123 12.49 7.22 -2.77
CA ILE A 123 12.44 8.68 -2.74
C ILE A 123 11.83 9.13 -1.41
N ALA A 124 10.67 8.58 -1.05
CA ALA A 124 9.99 8.86 0.21
C ALA A 124 10.84 8.48 1.42
N ALA A 125 11.59 7.37 1.37
CA ALA A 125 12.50 6.94 2.43
C ALA A 125 13.66 7.92 2.64
N ILE A 126 14.24 8.45 1.55
CA ILE A 126 15.28 9.49 1.67
C ILE A 126 14.70 10.74 2.35
N PHE A 127 13.50 11.19 1.95
CA PHE A 127 12.84 12.32 2.62
C PHE A 127 12.55 12.01 4.09
N GLY A 128 12.04 10.81 4.39
CA GLY A 128 11.75 10.36 5.73
C GLY A 128 12.98 10.35 6.64
N LEU A 129 14.13 9.91 6.12
CA LEU A 129 15.41 9.91 6.83
C LEU A 129 15.78 11.30 7.34
N PHE A 130 15.72 12.32 6.47
CA PHE A 130 16.09 13.70 6.84
C PHE A 130 15.05 14.40 7.70
N LEU A 131 13.79 14.02 7.57
CA LEU A 131 12.67 14.64 8.28
C LEU A 131 12.27 13.88 9.55
N ALA A 132 12.99 12.82 9.92
CA ALA A 132 12.68 11.94 11.04
C ALA A 132 12.38 12.71 12.34
N TYR A 133 13.22 13.68 12.68
CA TYR A 133 13.03 14.50 13.89
C TYR A 133 11.72 15.30 13.89
N PHE A 134 11.27 15.77 12.73
CA PHE A 134 10.05 16.57 12.60
C PHE A 134 8.78 15.72 12.46
N ILE A 135 8.91 14.52 11.87
CA ILE A 135 7.77 13.67 11.51
C ILE A 135 7.53 12.55 12.53
N GLU A 136 8.53 12.12 13.32
CA GLU A 136 8.39 11.06 14.35
C GLU A 136 7.12 11.24 15.23
N PRO A 137 6.76 12.45 15.71
CA PRO A 137 5.55 12.63 16.53
C PRO A 137 4.23 12.44 15.77
N ILE A 138 4.22 12.70 14.46
CA ILE A 138 3.01 12.66 13.60
C ILE A 138 2.87 11.29 12.94
N MET A 139 3.95 10.52 12.83
CA MET A 139 4.02 9.24 12.13
C MET A 139 2.95 8.22 12.58
N PRO A 140 2.66 8.00 13.87
CA PRO A 140 1.59 7.08 14.28
C PRO A 140 0.21 7.47 13.75
N TRP A 141 -0.04 8.78 13.64
CA TRP A 141 -1.29 9.32 13.09
C TRP A 141 -1.34 9.16 11.58
N ALA A 142 -0.23 9.43 10.89
CA ALA A 142 -0.12 9.27 9.44
C ALA A 142 -0.28 7.81 9.01
N LEU A 143 0.39 6.88 9.70
CA LEU A 143 0.28 5.43 9.49
C LEU A 143 -1.14 4.94 9.77
N SER A 144 -1.73 5.35 10.89
CA SER A 144 -3.11 5.00 11.22
C SER A 144 -4.10 5.52 10.17
N PHE A 145 -3.89 6.73 9.64
CA PHE A 145 -4.69 7.28 8.56
C PHE A 145 -4.53 6.47 7.27
N ALA A 146 -3.29 6.15 6.85
CA ALA A 146 -3.01 5.32 5.68
C ALA A 146 -3.62 3.91 5.80
N ALA A 147 -3.55 3.29 6.98
CA ALA A 147 -4.20 2.01 7.26
C ALA A 147 -5.72 2.10 7.10
N GLY A 148 -6.33 3.20 7.54
CA GLY A 148 -7.75 3.49 7.32
C GLY A 148 -8.13 3.57 5.84
N CYS A 149 -7.31 4.25 5.03
CA CYS A 149 -7.47 4.28 3.59
C CYS A 149 -7.42 2.87 2.98
N MET A 150 -6.43 2.05 3.33
CA MET A 150 -6.32 0.68 2.78
C MET A 150 -7.47 -0.22 3.18
N LEU A 151 -7.96 -0.12 4.43
CA LEU A 151 -9.12 -0.88 4.86
C LEU A 151 -10.35 -0.57 3.98
N TYR A 152 -10.55 0.70 3.60
CA TYR A 152 -11.61 1.08 2.67
C TYR A 152 -11.42 0.42 1.29
N VAL A 153 -10.25 0.54 0.68
CA VAL A 153 -9.94 -0.03 -0.65
C VAL A 153 -10.08 -1.55 -0.66
N ILE A 154 -9.58 -2.23 0.38
CA ILE A 154 -9.67 -3.69 0.49
C ILE A 154 -11.13 -4.13 0.57
N ALA A 155 -11.94 -3.43 1.39
CA ALA A 155 -13.34 -3.76 1.58
C ALA A 155 -14.19 -3.50 0.33
N GLU A 156 -14.00 -2.34 -0.30
CA GLU A 156 -14.83 -1.88 -1.41
C GLU A 156 -14.44 -2.50 -2.75
N GLU A 157 -13.13 -2.70 -3.00
CA GLU A 157 -12.63 -3.15 -4.30
C GLU A 157 -12.05 -4.57 -4.25
N MET A 158 -11.08 -4.82 -3.37
CA MET A 158 -10.28 -6.06 -3.46
C MET A 158 -11.06 -7.32 -3.06
N ILE A 159 -11.89 -7.26 -2.01
CA ILE A 159 -12.68 -8.41 -1.57
C ILE A 159 -13.74 -8.81 -2.62
N PRO A 160 -14.53 -7.87 -3.18
CA PRO A 160 -15.44 -8.18 -4.28
C PRO A 160 -14.73 -8.75 -5.51
N ASP A 161 -13.62 -8.14 -5.95
CA ASP A 161 -12.85 -8.58 -7.13
C ASP A 161 -12.25 -9.99 -6.91
N ALA A 162 -11.78 -10.28 -5.70
CA ALA A 162 -11.27 -11.60 -5.33
C ALA A 162 -12.35 -12.69 -5.31
N LYS A 163 -13.60 -12.36 -4.98
CA LYS A 163 -14.69 -13.34 -4.99
C LYS A 163 -15.07 -13.78 -6.40
N GLY A 164 -15.05 -12.87 -7.37
CA GLY A 164 -15.31 -13.19 -8.78
C GLY A 164 -16.53 -14.10 -8.99
N ASP A 165 -16.29 -15.35 -9.41
CA ASP A 165 -17.33 -16.37 -9.60
C ASP A 165 -17.94 -16.80 -8.26
N PRO A 166 -19.27 -16.64 -8.04
CA PRO A 166 -19.93 -17.00 -6.79
C PRO A 166 -19.82 -18.49 -6.40
N THR A 167 -19.41 -19.35 -7.32
CA THR A 167 -19.21 -20.79 -7.08
C THR A 167 -17.77 -21.17 -6.70
N SER A 168 -16.80 -20.26 -6.90
CA SER A 168 -15.39 -20.51 -6.60
C SER A 168 -15.00 -19.94 -5.24
N HIS A 169 -14.37 -20.76 -4.39
CA HIS A 169 -13.81 -20.32 -3.12
C HIS A 169 -12.31 -19.99 -3.19
N SER A 170 -11.70 -20.05 -4.37
CA SER A 170 -10.24 -19.88 -4.53
C SER A 170 -9.76 -18.50 -4.06
N GLY A 171 -10.49 -17.43 -4.38
CA GLY A 171 -10.14 -16.07 -3.97
C GLY A 171 -10.22 -15.85 -2.46
N VAL A 172 -11.19 -16.49 -1.79
CA VAL A 172 -11.29 -16.45 -0.32
C VAL A 172 -10.09 -17.15 0.33
N TRP A 173 -9.71 -18.32 -0.17
CA TRP A 173 -8.53 -19.03 0.34
C TRP A 173 -7.23 -18.28 0.04
N ALA A 174 -7.12 -17.64 -1.12
CA ALA A 174 -5.98 -16.78 -1.45
C ALA A 174 -5.89 -15.56 -0.52
N PHE A 175 -7.03 -14.92 -0.20
CA PHE A 175 -7.09 -13.82 0.76
C PHE A 175 -6.67 -14.29 2.16
N ILE A 176 -7.22 -15.40 2.65
CA ILE A 176 -6.87 -15.96 3.97
C ILE A 176 -5.37 -16.30 4.03
N ALA A 177 -4.84 -16.96 2.99
CA ALA A 177 -3.43 -17.31 2.92
C ALA A 177 -2.53 -16.06 2.92
N GLY A 178 -2.88 -15.03 2.14
CA GLY A 178 -2.15 -13.76 2.12
C GLY A 178 -2.21 -13.02 3.46
N PHE A 179 -3.39 -12.97 4.09
CA PHE A 179 -3.57 -12.36 5.41
C PHE A 179 -2.73 -13.07 6.49
N VAL A 180 -2.79 -14.42 6.54
CA VAL A 180 -2.01 -15.21 7.50
C VAL A 180 -0.51 -15.06 7.25
N LEU A 181 -0.08 -15.05 5.99
CA LEU A 181 1.33 -14.81 5.65
C LEU A 181 1.80 -13.45 6.16
N MET A 182 1.04 -12.38 5.88
CA MET A 182 1.39 -11.02 6.33
C MET A 182 1.39 -10.88 7.84
N MET A 183 0.39 -11.43 8.55
CA MET A 183 0.36 -11.43 10.02
C MET A 183 1.52 -12.23 10.62
N SER A 184 1.91 -13.34 9.98
CA SER A 184 3.06 -14.13 10.43
C SER A 184 4.37 -13.38 10.23
N LEU A 185 4.50 -12.65 9.11
CA LEU A 185 5.66 -11.80 8.83
C LEU A 185 5.75 -10.63 9.81
N ASP A 186 4.63 -9.97 10.09
CA ASP A 186 4.56 -8.87 11.07
C ASP A 186 5.06 -9.33 12.44
N VAL A 187 4.51 -10.43 12.97
CA VAL A 187 4.95 -11.00 14.27
C VAL A 187 6.41 -11.47 14.24
N ALA A 188 6.90 -11.97 13.11
CA ALA A 188 8.28 -12.44 13.00
C ALA A 188 9.31 -11.30 12.88
N LEU A 189 8.89 -10.12 12.41
CA LEU A 189 9.76 -8.98 12.10
C LEU A 189 9.61 -7.81 13.09
N SER A 190 8.57 -7.80 13.93
CA SER A 190 8.36 -6.84 15.03
C SER A 190 9.11 -7.23 16.30
#